data_AF-A0A167G0S0-F1
#
_entry.id   AF-A0A167G0S0-F1
#
_cell.length_a   1.000
_cell.length_b   1.000
_cell.length_c   1.000
_cell.angle_alpha   90.00
_cell.angle_beta   90.00
_cell.angle_gamma   90.00
#
_symmetry.space_group_name_H-M   'P 1'
#
loop_
_entity.id
_entity.type
_entity.pdbx_description
1 polymer ?
#
loop_
_entity_poly.entity_id
_entity_poly.type
_entity_poly.pdbx_seq_one_letter_code
_entity_poly.pdbx_strand_id
1 'polypeptide(L)'
;MTVLETKGSISVSPTALAKTAFNQVLCGLRHLHSVSLVHADLKLDNIMVGAYTDKPAEVGAVLNQEKARRYPPRLSENNATVCAAVSQPLPVPGLAEAMQCDFYLADFGSAQNEKEHTVEEIAHPDLRAPEVFLGGEWDCSADIWTFGCLLMEYFLQTRLFRMEARPELSLNSAEISILWQMMGVTMESCSEQLASCKKAGEFFENGRLKGVPTKSGDSVEVILKRYKPENLSQPGEIEALAALVKKCLCLTPKKRATADELLQDPWWGTGK
;
A
#
# COMPACT_ATOMS: atom_id res chain seq x y z
N MET A 1 -33.11 -35.64 21.15
CA MET A 1 -32.94 -34.24 21.56
C MET A 1 -31.97 -33.63 20.60
N THR A 2 -32.43 -32.62 19.88
CA THR A 2 -32.04 -32.28 18.51
C THR A 2 -30.68 -31.62 18.45
N VAL A 3 -29.77 -32.18 17.64
CA VAL A 3 -28.58 -31.50 17.14
C VAL A 3 -29.08 -30.40 16.22
N LEU A 4 -29.11 -29.16 16.70
CA LEU A 4 -29.28 -28.00 15.83
C LEU A 4 -27.94 -27.78 15.11
N GLU A 5 -27.84 -28.38 13.93
CA GLU A 5 -26.91 -27.98 12.88
C GLU A 5 -27.10 -26.47 12.63
N THR A 6 -26.18 -25.66 13.15
CA THR A 6 -26.04 -24.28 12.69
C THR A 6 -25.57 -24.32 11.25
N LYS A 7 -26.48 -23.96 10.34
CA LYS A 7 -26.23 -23.68 8.93
C LYS A 7 -24.91 -22.90 8.76
N GLY A 8 -24.13 -23.34 7.77
CA GLY A 8 -22.74 -22.97 7.52
C GLY A 8 -22.37 -21.52 7.81
N SER A 9 -21.52 -21.33 8.81
CA SER A 9 -20.67 -20.15 8.92
C SER A 9 -19.60 -20.24 7.82
N ILE A 10 -19.72 -19.42 6.78
CA ILE A 10 -18.63 -19.20 5.83
C ILE A 10 -17.45 -18.68 6.66
N SER A 11 -16.39 -19.48 6.81
CA SER A 11 -15.16 -19.00 7.43
C SER A 11 -14.55 -17.95 6.51
N VAL A 12 -14.68 -16.68 6.88
CA VAL A 12 -14.05 -15.57 6.15
C VAL A 12 -12.53 -15.73 6.26
N SER A 13 -11.85 -15.76 5.12
CA SER A 13 -10.38 -15.78 5.08
C SER A 13 -9.81 -14.36 5.11
N PRO A 14 -8.59 -14.15 5.66
CA PRO A 14 -7.89 -12.87 5.56
C PRO A 14 -7.75 -12.39 4.11
N THR A 15 -7.57 -13.30 3.17
CA THR A 15 -7.48 -12.98 1.73
C THR A 15 -8.79 -12.48 1.15
N ALA A 16 -9.94 -13.00 1.59
CA ALA A 16 -11.24 -12.47 1.16
C ALA A 16 -11.44 -11.03 1.66
N LEU A 17 -11.03 -10.74 2.90
CA LEU A 17 -11.05 -9.38 3.44
C LEU A 17 -10.12 -8.46 2.66
N ALA A 18 -8.89 -8.90 2.38
CA ALA A 18 -7.93 -8.15 1.58
C ALA A 18 -8.47 -7.83 0.18
N LYS A 19 -9.05 -8.82 -0.50
CA LYS A 19 -9.68 -8.61 -1.81
C LYS A 19 -10.77 -7.54 -1.74
N THR A 20 -11.63 -7.61 -0.73
CA THR A 20 -12.71 -6.63 -0.53
C THR A 20 -12.16 -5.23 -0.26
N ALA A 21 -11.26 -5.09 0.70
CA ALA A 21 -10.69 -3.80 1.10
C ALA A 21 -9.90 -3.14 -0.03
N PHE A 22 -8.99 -3.86 -0.68
CA PHE A 22 -8.17 -3.29 -1.77
C PHE A 22 -9.00 -3.01 -3.04
N ASN A 23 -10.08 -3.76 -3.31
CA ASN A 23 -11.00 -3.43 -4.39
C ASN A 23 -11.75 -2.11 -4.12
N GLN A 24 -12.19 -1.88 -2.88
CA GLN A 24 -12.83 -0.61 -2.49
C GLN A 24 -11.84 0.56 -2.49
N VAL A 25 -10.58 0.34 -2.09
CA VAL A 25 -9.50 1.33 -2.26
C VAL A 25 -9.33 1.71 -3.73
N LEU A 26 -9.32 0.75 -4.66
CA LEU A 26 -9.29 1.05 -6.09
C LEU A 26 -10.51 1.84 -6.57
N CYS A 27 -11.70 1.57 -6.02
CA CYS A 27 -12.89 2.38 -6.32
C CYS A 27 -12.69 3.84 -5.89
N GLY A 28 -12.05 4.07 -4.74
CA GLY A 28 -11.64 5.39 -4.28
C GLY A 28 -10.63 6.05 -5.22
N LEU A 29 -9.53 5.35 -5.55
CA LEU A 29 -8.51 5.87 -6.47
C LEU A 29 -9.08 6.21 -7.84
N ARG A 30 -9.94 5.36 -8.40
CA ARG A 30 -10.65 5.65 -9.65
C ARG A 30 -11.39 6.98 -9.58
N HIS A 31 -12.09 7.25 -8.49
CA HIS A 31 -12.81 8.50 -8.32
C HIS A 31 -11.85 9.71 -8.26
N LEU A 32 -10.78 9.62 -7.47
CA LEU A 32 -9.77 10.69 -7.38
C LEU A 32 -9.12 10.97 -8.75
N HIS A 33 -8.72 9.91 -9.45
CA HIS A 33 -8.07 10.01 -10.76
C HIS A 33 -9.02 10.58 -11.82
N SER A 34 -10.33 10.31 -11.72
CA SER A 34 -11.33 10.90 -12.64
C SER A 34 -11.42 12.43 -12.56
N VAL A 35 -10.95 13.02 -11.45
CA VAL A 35 -10.86 14.46 -11.23
C VAL A 35 -9.41 14.97 -11.23
N SER A 36 -8.46 14.18 -11.77
CA SER A 36 -7.03 14.52 -11.86
C SER A 36 -6.39 14.79 -10.48
N LEU A 37 -6.86 14.11 -9.43
CA LEU A 37 -6.34 14.25 -8.07
C LEU A 37 -5.48 13.03 -7.71
N VAL A 38 -4.22 13.29 -7.35
CA VAL A 38 -3.27 12.31 -6.83
C VAL A 38 -3.34 12.36 -5.30
N HIS A 39 -3.54 11.23 -4.64
CA HIS A 39 -3.52 11.12 -3.18
C HIS A 39 -2.12 11.38 -2.61
N ALA A 40 -1.07 10.88 -3.27
CA ALA A 40 0.33 11.23 -2.99
C ALA A 40 0.89 10.84 -1.60
N ASP A 41 0.12 10.14 -0.76
CA ASP A 41 0.56 9.57 0.53
C ASP A 41 -0.27 8.34 0.91
N LEU A 42 -0.44 7.42 -0.03
CA LEU A 42 -1.11 6.14 0.24
C LEU A 42 -0.26 5.28 1.18
N LYS A 43 -0.87 4.85 2.29
CA LYS A 43 -0.30 3.92 3.27
C LYS A 43 -1.43 3.11 3.91
N LEU A 44 -1.10 1.95 4.49
CA LEU A 44 -2.13 1.11 5.14
C LEU A 44 -2.85 1.86 6.27
N ASP A 45 -2.17 2.77 6.96
CA ASP A 45 -2.76 3.64 8.01
C ASP A 45 -3.81 4.62 7.47
N ASN A 46 -3.79 4.92 6.16
CA ASN A 46 -4.73 5.81 5.49
C ASN A 46 -5.92 5.06 4.87
N ILE A 47 -6.01 3.74 5.08
CA ILE A 47 -7.17 2.93 4.71
C ILE A 47 -8.01 2.70 5.96
N MET A 48 -9.11 3.44 6.06
CA MET A 48 -9.99 3.43 7.22
C MET A 48 -11.05 2.34 7.07
N VAL A 49 -11.29 1.60 8.14
CA VAL A 49 -12.44 0.71 8.24
C VAL A 49 -13.65 1.52 8.70
N GLY A 50 -14.69 1.54 7.89
CA GLY A 50 -15.99 2.12 8.22
C GLY A 50 -16.51 1.55 9.53
N ALA A 51 -17.23 2.39 10.28
CA ALA A 51 -17.78 1.97 11.56
C ALA A 51 -18.65 0.73 11.38
N TYR A 52 -18.34 -0.34 12.12
CA TYR A 52 -19.11 -1.58 12.14
C TYR A 52 -20.57 -1.38 12.62
N THR A 53 -20.85 -0.23 13.23
CA THR A 53 -22.14 0.10 13.83
C THR A 53 -22.47 1.56 13.55
N ASP A 54 -23.62 1.81 12.91
CA ASP A 54 -24.25 3.13 12.82
C ASP A 54 -24.91 3.56 14.15
N LYS A 55 -24.65 2.84 15.25
CA LYS A 55 -25.26 3.09 16.56
C LYS A 55 -24.25 3.75 17.49
N PRO A 56 -24.32 5.09 17.67
CA PRO A 56 -23.61 5.80 18.73
C PRO A 56 -23.75 5.15 20.13
N ALA A 57 -24.85 4.41 20.35
CA ALA A 57 -25.11 3.68 21.58
C ALA A 57 -24.08 2.57 21.88
N GLU A 58 -23.49 1.92 20.88
CA GLU A 58 -22.50 0.83 21.08
C GLU A 58 -21.12 1.41 21.43
N VAL A 59 -20.68 2.47 20.75
CA VAL A 59 -19.49 3.25 21.16
C VAL A 59 -19.71 3.85 22.55
N GLY A 60 -20.89 4.41 22.81
CA GLY A 60 -21.27 4.92 24.13
C GLY A 60 -21.24 3.85 25.21
N ALA A 61 -21.66 2.62 24.91
CA ALA A 61 -21.59 1.49 25.85
C ALA A 61 -20.14 1.11 26.16
N VAL A 62 -19.26 1.05 25.15
CA VAL A 62 -17.82 0.80 25.35
C VAL A 62 -17.18 1.91 26.19
N LEU A 63 -17.45 3.19 25.86
CA LEU A 63 -16.95 4.34 26.63
C LEU A 63 -17.48 4.38 28.07
N ASN A 64 -18.69 3.88 28.31
CA ASN A 64 -19.27 3.78 29.65
C ASN A 64 -18.65 2.64 30.48
N GLN A 65 -18.30 1.52 29.84
CA GLN A 65 -17.60 0.41 30.50
C GLN A 65 -16.13 0.76 30.78
N GLU A 66 -15.45 1.36 29.81
CA GLU A 66 -14.06 1.80 29.90
C GLU A 66 -13.94 3.32 29.93
N LYS A 67 -14.13 3.90 31.13
CA LYS A 67 -13.98 5.35 31.31
C LYS A 67 -12.59 5.82 30.88
N ALA A 68 -12.57 7.00 30.26
CA ALA A 68 -11.36 7.68 29.83
C ALA A 68 -10.33 7.79 30.98
N ARG A 69 -9.11 7.29 30.74
CA ARG A 69 -8.02 7.38 31.71
C ARG A 69 -7.05 8.49 31.33
N ARG A 70 -6.35 9.04 32.32
CA ARG A 70 -5.30 10.05 32.13
C ARG A 70 -4.02 9.62 32.84
N TYR A 71 -2.88 9.93 32.24
CA TYR A 71 -1.59 9.82 32.93
C TYR A 71 -1.51 10.86 34.07
N PRO A 72 -0.67 10.62 35.08
CA PRO A 72 -0.37 11.63 36.09
C PRO A 72 0.12 12.93 35.43
N PRO A 73 -0.20 14.11 36.01
CA PRO A 73 0.26 15.39 35.48
C PRO A 73 1.79 15.41 35.33
N ARG A 74 2.28 15.93 34.20
CA ARG A 74 3.71 16.14 33.95
C ARG A 74 3.94 17.55 33.41
N LEU A 75 5.11 18.11 33.67
CA LEU A 75 5.52 19.37 33.04
C LEU A 75 5.94 19.07 31.60
N SER A 76 5.43 19.87 30.67
CA SER A 76 5.90 19.90 29.29
C SER A 76 7.13 20.82 29.16
N GLU A 77 7.76 20.84 27.98
CA GLU A 77 8.99 21.60 27.72
C GLU A 77 8.84 23.11 27.98
N ASN A 78 7.63 23.66 27.86
CA ASN A 78 7.34 25.07 28.17
C ASN A 78 6.90 25.29 29.63
N ASN A 79 7.15 24.33 30.51
CA ASN A 79 6.78 24.34 31.93
C ASN A 79 5.26 24.38 32.19
N ALA A 80 4.42 24.07 31.20
CA ALA A 80 2.98 23.90 31.39
C ALA A 80 2.67 22.48 31.90
N THR A 81 1.74 22.38 32.87
CA THR A 81 1.23 21.10 33.35
C THR A 81 0.33 20.46 32.28
N VAL A 82 0.71 19.26 31.83
CA VAL A 82 -0.04 18.46 30.86
C VAL A 82 -0.53 17.17 31.51
N CYS A 83 -1.81 16.87 31.31
CA CYS A 83 -2.45 15.62 31.71
C CYS A 83 -2.91 14.87 30.46
N ALA A 84 -2.01 14.12 29.84
CA ALA A 84 -2.28 13.38 28.63
C ALA A 84 -3.33 12.28 28.86
N ALA A 85 -4.22 12.10 27.90
CA ALA A 85 -5.14 10.96 27.88
C ALA A 85 -4.35 9.67 27.62
N VAL A 86 -4.80 8.58 28.24
CA VAL A 86 -4.33 7.23 27.91
C VAL A 86 -5.06 6.80 26.65
N SER A 87 -4.32 6.35 25.63
CA SER A 87 -4.93 5.78 24.42
C SER A 87 -5.69 4.51 24.78
N GLN A 88 -6.96 4.46 24.39
CA GLN A 88 -7.86 3.32 24.61
C GLN A 88 -8.47 2.97 23.26
N PRO A 89 -7.88 2.03 22.51
CA PRO A 89 -8.40 1.65 21.20
C PRO A 89 -9.77 0.99 21.37
N LEU A 90 -10.68 1.28 20.44
CA LEU A 90 -11.91 0.52 20.33
C LEU A 90 -11.58 -0.94 19.95
N PRO A 91 -12.44 -1.91 20.31
CA PRO A 91 -12.28 -3.28 19.87
C PRO A 91 -12.14 -3.36 18.35
N VAL A 92 -11.10 -4.06 17.89
CA VAL A 92 -10.89 -4.31 16.45
C VAL A 92 -11.91 -5.37 16.02
N PRO A 93 -12.67 -5.13 14.94
CA PRO A 93 -13.67 -6.09 14.47
C PRO A 93 -12.99 -7.42 14.07
N GLY A 94 -13.68 -8.54 14.34
CA GLY A 94 -13.26 -9.83 13.81
C GLY A 94 -13.39 -9.88 12.28
N LEU A 95 -12.78 -10.88 11.62
CA LEU A 95 -12.81 -10.98 10.14
C LEU A 95 -14.22 -10.94 9.54
N ALA A 96 -15.17 -11.64 10.16
CA ALA A 96 -16.57 -11.68 9.69
C ALA A 96 -17.30 -10.33 9.86
N GLU A 97 -16.91 -9.55 10.87
CA GLU A 97 -17.44 -8.22 11.13
C GLU A 97 -16.83 -7.22 10.15
N ALA A 98 -15.52 -7.27 9.95
CA ALA A 98 -14.80 -6.42 9.01
C ALA A 98 -15.24 -6.62 7.55
N MET A 99 -15.68 -7.83 7.17
CA MET A 99 -16.28 -8.09 5.85
C MET A 99 -17.61 -7.38 5.61
N GLN A 100 -18.26 -6.88 6.67
CA GLN A 100 -19.50 -6.12 6.57
C GLN A 100 -19.25 -4.61 6.58
N CYS A 101 -18.00 -4.19 6.81
CA CYS A 101 -17.60 -2.80 6.78
C CYS A 101 -17.24 -2.36 5.36
N ASP A 102 -17.42 -1.07 5.10
CA ASP A 102 -16.77 -0.39 3.99
C ASP A 102 -15.34 0.03 4.37
N PHE A 103 -14.49 0.21 3.37
CA PHE A 103 -13.11 0.64 3.47
C PHE A 103 -12.94 1.93 2.68
N TYR A 104 -12.39 2.96 3.33
CA TYR A 104 -12.31 4.30 2.77
C TYR A 104 -10.86 4.78 2.72
N LEU A 105 -10.52 5.49 1.65
CA LEU A 105 -9.31 6.31 1.61
C LEU A 105 -9.50 7.54 2.50
N ALA A 106 -8.50 7.85 3.31
CA ALA A 106 -8.48 9.00 4.19
C ALA A 106 -7.14 9.74 4.10
N ASP A 107 -7.05 10.88 4.77
CA ASP A 107 -5.85 11.73 4.83
C ASP A 107 -5.39 12.26 3.47
N PHE A 108 -6.14 13.25 2.96
CA PHE A 108 -5.83 13.99 1.74
C PHE A 108 -4.87 15.17 1.97
N GLY A 109 -4.15 15.21 3.09
CA GLY A 109 -3.25 16.32 3.44
C GLY A 109 -2.10 16.53 2.44
N SER A 110 -1.72 15.46 1.74
CA SER A 110 -0.66 15.47 0.71
C SER A 110 -1.21 15.48 -0.72
N ALA A 111 -2.53 15.44 -0.88
CA ALA A 111 -3.16 15.27 -2.18
C ALA A 111 -2.98 16.50 -3.07
N GLN A 112 -2.72 16.28 -4.35
CA GLN A 112 -2.38 17.33 -5.30
C GLN A 112 -3.02 17.07 -6.66
N ASN A 113 -3.37 18.15 -7.37
CA ASN A 113 -3.80 18.03 -8.75
C ASN A 113 -2.59 17.65 -9.62
N GLU A 114 -2.72 16.66 -10.48
CA GLU A 114 -1.63 16.18 -11.35
C GLU A 114 -1.12 17.23 -12.37
N LYS A 115 -1.82 18.35 -12.51
CA LYS A 115 -1.44 19.48 -13.37
C LYS A 115 -0.81 20.63 -12.59
N GLU A 116 -0.91 20.61 -11.26
CA GLU A 116 -0.50 21.72 -10.38
C GLU A 116 0.28 21.17 -9.18
N HIS A 117 1.50 20.71 -9.43
CA HIS A 117 2.37 20.18 -8.38
C HIS A 117 2.93 21.30 -7.51
N THR A 118 2.80 21.14 -6.19
CA THR A 118 3.36 22.04 -5.18
C THR A 118 4.64 21.51 -4.55
N VAL A 119 4.94 20.22 -4.75
CA VAL A 119 6.15 19.54 -4.28
C VAL A 119 6.73 18.67 -5.41
N GLU A 120 8.03 18.37 -5.33
CA GLU A 120 8.67 17.45 -6.29
C GLU A 120 8.57 15.99 -5.87
N GLU A 121 8.56 15.73 -4.56
CA GLU A 121 8.60 14.39 -3.99
C GLU A 121 7.32 14.10 -3.20
N ILE A 122 6.69 12.98 -3.54
CA ILE A 122 5.47 12.48 -2.92
C ILE A 122 5.68 11.05 -2.41
N ALA A 123 4.74 10.56 -1.59
CA ALA A 123 4.72 9.26 -0.96
C ALA A 123 5.91 8.99 -0.02
N HIS A 124 5.71 8.03 0.88
CA HIS A 124 6.78 7.47 1.71
C HIS A 124 7.88 6.87 0.80
N PRO A 125 9.18 7.04 1.09
CA PRO A 125 10.27 6.56 0.23
C PRO A 125 10.17 5.07 -0.14
N ASP A 126 9.82 4.19 0.80
CA ASP A 126 9.64 2.75 0.53
C ASP A 126 8.49 2.40 -0.44
N LEU A 127 7.57 3.34 -0.66
CA LEU A 127 6.35 3.18 -1.46
C LEU A 127 6.33 4.07 -2.71
N ARG A 128 7.36 4.89 -2.88
CA ARG A 128 7.45 5.93 -3.90
C ARG A 128 7.73 5.33 -5.26
N ALA A 129 7.10 5.89 -6.28
CA ALA A 129 7.26 5.46 -7.66
C ALA A 129 8.63 5.85 -8.24
N PRO A 130 9.22 5.06 -9.16
CA PRO A 130 10.56 5.28 -9.69
C PRO A 130 10.73 6.64 -10.38
N GLU A 131 9.74 7.12 -11.13
CA GLU A 131 9.78 8.42 -11.80
C GLU A 131 9.99 9.57 -10.81
N VAL A 132 9.44 9.47 -9.59
CA VAL A 132 9.62 10.49 -8.55
C VAL A 132 11.08 10.52 -8.06
N PHE A 133 11.69 9.34 -7.86
CA PHE A 133 13.12 9.25 -7.53
C PHE A 133 14.02 9.80 -8.64
N LEU A 134 13.64 9.53 -9.89
CA LEU A 134 14.40 9.97 -11.07
C LEU A 134 14.14 11.45 -11.42
N GLY A 135 13.28 12.15 -10.68
CA GLY A 135 12.92 13.55 -10.97
C GLY A 135 12.21 13.72 -12.32
N GLY A 136 11.44 12.71 -12.72
CA GLY A 136 10.50 12.78 -13.83
C GLY A 136 9.19 13.43 -13.41
N GLU A 137 8.32 13.68 -14.40
CA GLU A 137 6.93 14.05 -14.13
C GLU A 137 6.18 12.85 -13.55
N TRP A 138 5.35 13.11 -12.54
CA TRP A 138 4.48 12.12 -11.92
C TRP A 138 3.03 12.55 -12.06
N ASP A 139 2.11 11.59 -12.03
CA ASP A 139 0.66 11.81 -12.16
C ASP A 139 -0.09 10.78 -11.31
N CYS A 140 -1.39 10.59 -11.56
CA CYS A 140 -2.20 9.58 -10.87
C CYS A 140 -1.64 8.15 -10.94
N SER A 141 -0.76 7.83 -11.89
CA SER A 141 -0.12 6.51 -11.96
C SER A 141 0.91 6.27 -10.84
N ALA A 142 1.34 7.31 -10.12
CA ALA A 142 2.18 7.17 -8.92
C ALA A 142 1.40 6.50 -7.78
N ASP A 143 0.11 6.84 -7.61
CA ASP A 143 -0.77 6.17 -6.63
C ASP A 143 -0.99 4.69 -7.00
N ILE A 144 -1.07 4.37 -8.29
CA ILE A 144 -1.17 2.97 -8.75
C ILE A 144 0.07 2.17 -8.37
N TRP A 145 1.26 2.75 -8.52
CA TRP A 145 2.50 2.12 -8.07
C TRP A 145 2.46 1.85 -6.56
N THR A 146 2.13 2.88 -5.77
CA THR A 146 2.03 2.74 -4.31
C THR A 146 0.98 1.70 -3.92
N PHE A 147 -0.18 1.66 -4.59
CA PHE A 147 -1.19 0.63 -4.40
C PHE A 147 -0.64 -0.79 -4.60
N GLY A 148 0.16 -1.01 -5.67
CA GLY A 148 0.83 -2.28 -5.91
C GLY A 148 1.81 -2.66 -4.78
N CYS A 149 2.56 -1.69 -4.26
CA CYS A 149 3.44 -1.89 -3.10
C CYS A 149 2.66 -2.27 -1.84
N LEU A 150 1.54 -1.59 -1.55
CA LEU A 150 0.69 -1.86 -0.38
C LEU A 150 0.04 -3.25 -0.45
N LEU A 151 -0.38 -3.67 -1.63
CA LEU A 151 -0.95 -5.01 -1.82
C LEU A 151 0.09 -6.09 -1.50
N MET A 152 1.32 -5.92 -1.99
CA MET A 152 2.44 -6.81 -1.66
C MET A 152 2.79 -6.76 -0.18
N GLU A 153 2.84 -5.57 0.41
CA GLU A 153 3.13 -5.40 1.84
C GLU A 153 2.11 -6.11 2.72
N TYR A 154 0.82 -6.02 2.38
CA TYR A 154 -0.22 -6.73 3.10
C TYR A 154 0.01 -8.25 3.09
N PHE A 155 0.35 -8.85 1.95
CA PHE A 155 0.56 -10.30 1.89
C PHE A 155 1.92 -10.76 2.45
N LEU A 156 2.96 -9.93 2.31
CA LEU A 156 4.30 -10.23 2.81
C LEU A 156 4.49 -9.84 4.29
N GLN A 157 3.60 -9.05 4.87
CA GLN A 157 3.72 -8.49 6.23
C GLN A 157 5.05 -7.71 6.42
N THR A 158 5.63 -7.21 5.34
CA THR A 158 6.82 -6.36 5.30
C THR A 158 6.80 -5.51 4.02
N ARG A 159 7.46 -4.35 4.05
CA ARG A 159 7.70 -3.53 2.85
C ARG A 159 8.31 -4.37 1.72
N LEU A 160 7.78 -4.20 0.51
CA LEU A 160 8.32 -4.82 -0.70
C LEU A 160 9.69 -4.24 -1.07
N PHE A 161 9.83 -2.92 -0.97
CA PHE A 161 11.06 -2.18 -1.22
C PHE A 161 11.48 -1.46 0.05
N ARG A 162 12.79 -1.31 0.25
CA ARG A 162 13.32 -0.53 1.38
C ARG A 162 14.33 0.49 0.90
N MET A 163 14.09 1.74 1.28
CA MET A 163 14.98 2.87 1.03
C MET A 163 16.13 2.86 2.04
N GLU A 164 17.05 1.92 1.87
CA GLU A 164 18.22 1.78 2.72
C GLU A 164 19.44 1.36 1.90
N ALA A 165 20.60 1.90 2.24
CA ALA A 165 21.87 1.43 1.69
C ALA A 165 22.10 -0.02 2.14
N ARG A 166 22.65 -0.84 1.24
CA ARG A 166 23.04 -2.22 1.47
C ARG A 166 24.49 -2.44 1.10
N PRO A 167 25.45 -1.95 1.92
CA PRO A 167 26.88 -2.06 1.63
C PRO A 167 27.35 -3.50 1.44
N GLU A 168 26.69 -4.47 2.10
CA GLU A 168 26.94 -5.90 1.95
C GLU A 168 26.66 -6.42 0.53
N LEU A 169 25.85 -5.71 -0.25
CA LEU A 169 25.56 -5.97 -1.66
C LEU A 169 26.25 -4.97 -2.59
N SER A 170 27.19 -4.16 -2.08
CA SER A 170 27.82 -3.03 -2.80
C SER A 170 26.86 -1.90 -3.20
N LEU A 171 25.68 -1.82 -2.57
CA LEU A 171 24.66 -0.79 -2.83
C LEU A 171 24.79 0.35 -1.80
N ASN A 172 25.75 1.24 -1.99
CA ASN A 172 26.13 2.23 -0.97
C ASN A 172 25.17 3.44 -0.84
N SER A 173 24.28 3.66 -1.81
CA SER A 173 23.23 4.69 -1.75
C SER A 173 21.87 4.01 -1.59
N ALA A 174 21.00 4.60 -0.76
CA ALA A 174 19.65 4.12 -0.56
C ALA A 174 18.82 4.21 -1.85
N GLU A 175 19.01 5.27 -2.63
CA GLU A 175 18.39 5.50 -3.95
C GLU A 175 18.82 4.41 -4.95
N ILE A 176 20.12 4.13 -5.05
CA ILE A 176 20.64 3.07 -5.94
C ILE A 176 20.08 1.71 -5.48
N SER A 177 20.07 1.47 -4.16
CA SER A 177 19.54 0.25 -3.58
C SER A 177 18.07 0.03 -3.92
N ILE A 178 17.22 1.05 -3.76
CA ILE A 178 15.78 0.91 -4.03
C ILE A 178 15.50 0.78 -5.53
N LEU A 179 16.18 1.55 -6.39
CA LEU A 179 16.04 1.43 -7.84
C LEU A 179 16.48 0.04 -8.34
N TRP A 180 17.55 -0.52 -7.76
CA TRP A 180 18.00 -1.88 -8.06
C TRP A 180 16.96 -2.93 -7.63
N GLN A 181 16.37 -2.77 -6.43
CA GLN A 181 15.28 -3.63 -5.97
C GLN A 181 14.07 -3.56 -6.92
N MET A 182 13.64 -2.35 -7.31
CA MET A 182 12.52 -2.15 -8.24
C MET A 182 12.76 -2.85 -9.57
N MET A 183 13.92 -2.64 -10.21
CA MET A 183 14.29 -3.31 -11.45
C MET A 183 14.35 -4.84 -11.29
N GLY A 184 14.82 -5.33 -10.14
CA GLY A 184 14.86 -6.76 -9.83
C GLY A 184 13.49 -7.40 -9.66
N VAL A 185 12.54 -6.71 -9.05
CA VAL A 185 11.19 -7.23 -8.79
C VAL A 185 10.31 -7.17 -10.04
N THR A 186 10.38 -6.07 -10.79
CA THR A 186 9.59 -5.88 -12.02
C THR A 186 10.19 -6.65 -13.19
N MET A 187 11.48 -6.98 -13.13
CA MET A 187 12.26 -7.52 -14.25
C MET A 187 12.28 -6.57 -15.46
N GLU A 188 12.14 -5.27 -15.20
CA GLU A 188 12.12 -4.21 -16.21
C GLU A 188 13.37 -3.31 -16.12
N SER A 189 13.55 -2.49 -17.15
CA SER A 189 14.59 -1.45 -17.21
C SER A 189 13.94 -0.06 -17.18
N CYS A 190 14.54 0.89 -16.47
CA CYS A 190 14.13 2.29 -16.51
C CYS A 190 14.49 3.01 -17.83
N SER A 191 15.15 2.34 -18.78
CA SER A 191 15.74 2.96 -19.99
C SER A 191 14.78 3.86 -20.78
N GLU A 192 13.49 3.54 -20.85
CA GLU A 192 12.50 4.31 -21.61
C GLU A 192 12.20 5.70 -21.02
N GLN A 193 12.34 5.86 -19.70
CA GLN A 193 12.02 7.11 -18.99
C GLN A 193 13.26 7.92 -18.59
N LEU A 194 14.47 7.37 -18.70
CA LEU A 194 15.70 8.06 -18.27
C LEU A 194 15.89 9.41 -18.95
N ALA A 195 15.53 9.52 -20.24
CA ALA A 195 15.73 10.75 -21.02
C ALA A 195 14.83 11.92 -20.54
N SER A 196 13.66 11.63 -19.97
CA SER A 196 12.73 12.64 -19.44
C SER A 196 12.94 12.94 -17.95
N CYS A 197 13.87 12.24 -17.29
CA CYS A 197 14.06 12.30 -15.85
C CYS A 197 15.27 13.16 -15.47
N LYS A 198 15.03 14.24 -14.70
CA LYS A 198 16.06 15.25 -14.37
C LYS A 198 17.23 14.69 -13.56
N LYS A 199 16.96 13.74 -12.65
CA LYS A 199 17.95 13.12 -11.76
C LYS A 199 18.51 11.80 -12.33
N ALA A 200 18.14 11.39 -13.54
CA ALA A 200 18.57 10.10 -14.10
C ALA A 200 20.09 9.94 -14.16
N GLY A 201 20.82 11.01 -14.52
CA GLY A 201 22.28 11.00 -14.60
C GLY A 201 23.00 10.84 -13.26
N GLU A 202 22.31 11.03 -12.13
CA GLU A 202 22.87 10.78 -10.79
C GLU A 202 23.02 9.28 -10.55
N PHE A 203 22.03 8.50 -10.98
CA PHE A 203 21.93 7.06 -10.69
C PHE A 203 22.35 6.16 -11.85
N PHE A 204 22.20 6.60 -13.10
CA PHE A 204 22.44 5.78 -14.29
C PHE A 204 23.65 6.27 -15.11
N GLU A 205 24.33 5.32 -15.75
CA GLU A 205 25.39 5.54 -16.73
C GLU A 205 25.20 4.55 -17.89
N ASN A 206 25.16 5.06 -19.13
CA ASN A 206 24.93 4.23 -20.34
C ASN A 206 23.69 3.33 -20.24
N GLY A 207 22.62 3.82 -19.62
CA GLY A 207 21.36 3.08 -19.41
C GLY A 207 21.43 2.00 -18.33
N ARG A 208 22.52 1.91 -17.57
CA ARG A 208 22.70 0.96 -16.47
C ARG A 208 22.80 1.69 -15.13
N LEU A 209 22.22 1.09 -14.10
CA LEU A 209 22.31 1.61 -12.74
C LEU A 209 23.77 1.50 -12.24
N LYS A 210 24.29 2.57 -11.63
CA LYS A 210 25.70 2.65 -11.24
C LYS A 210 26.01 1.73 -10.05
N GLY A 211 27.15 1.04 -10.12
CA GLY A 211 27.72 0.32 -8.97
C GLY A 211 26.91 -0.87 -8.47
N VAL A 212 26.02 -1.44 -9.30
CA VAL A 212 25.15 -2.55 -8.87
C VAL A 212 25.70 -3.93 -9.25
N PRO A 213 25.36 -4.99 -8.47
CA PRO A 213 25.69 -6.37 -8.82
C PRO A 213 25.05 -6.83 -10.13
N THR A 214 25.68 -7.80 -10.79
CA THR A 214 25.19 -8.40 -12.04
C THR A 214 23.94 -9.27 -11.87
N LYS A 215 23.69 -9.79 -10.67
CA LYS A 215 22.50 -10.60 -10.40
C LYS A 215 21.28 -9.70 -10.32
N SER A 216 20.22 -10.06 -11.04
CA SER A 216 18.88 -9.46 -10.87
C SER A 216 18.21 -10.03 -9.61
N GLY A 217 17.29 -9.25 -9.04
CA GLY A 217 16.43 -9.68 -7.93
C GLY A 217 15.45 -10.79 -8.34
N ASP A 218 14.54 -11.11 -7.41
CA ASP A 218 13.47 -12.09 -7.63
C ASP A 218 12.20 -11.42 -8.13
N SER A 219 11.51 -12.06 -9.09
CA SER A 219 10.21 -11.55 -9.56
C SER A 219 9.14 -11.63 -8.48
N VAL A 220 8.04 -10.89 -8.67
CA VAL A 220 6.85 -10.91 -7.80
C VAL A 220 6.39 -12.33 -7.46
N GLU A 221 6.28 -13.23 -8.45
CA GLU A 221 5.86 -14.62 -8.23
C GLU A 221 6.86 -15.38 -7.35
N VAL A 222 8.16 -15.19 -7.58
CA VAL A 222 9.20 -15.89 -6.83
C VAL A 222 9.20 -15.43 -5.38
N ILE A 223 9.03 -14.12 -5.15
CA ILE A 223 8.90 -13.54 -3.81
C ILE A 223 7.70 -14.13 -3.08
N LEU A 224 6.51 -14.10 -3.69
CA LEU A 224 5.28 -14.65 -3.09
C LEU A 224 5.41 -16.16 -2.82
N LYS A 225 5.98 -16.94 -3.75
CA LYS A 225 6.19 -18.39 -3.57
C LYS A 225 7.21 -18.71 -2.48
N ARG A 226 8.21 -17.86 -2.28
CA ARG A 226 9.22 -18.03 -1.22
C ARG A 226 8.63 -17.73 0.15
N TYR A 227 7.90 -16.62 0.27
CA TYR A 227 7.32 -16.21 1.54
C TYR A 227 6.17 -17.15 1.97
N LYS A 228 5.47 -17.75 1.00
CA LYS A 228 4.30 -18.60 1.22
C LYS A 228 3.33 -17.97 2.23
N PRO A 229 2.74 -16.80 1.92
CA PRO A 229 1.81 -16.14 2.83
C PRO A 229 0.75 -17.14 3.28
N GLU A 230 0.60 -17.34 4.59
CA GLU A 230 -0.34 -18.34 5.14
C GLU A 230 -1.77 -18.11 4.62
N ASN A 231 -2.08 -16.85 4.30
CA ASN A 231 -3.36 -16.40 3.80
C ASN A 231 -3.62 -16.76 2.31
N LEU A 232 -2.59 -17.03 1.50
CA LEU A 232 -2.71 -17.39 0.08
C LEU A 232 -2.71 -18.91 -0.10
N SER A 233 -3.80 -19.56 0.31
CA SER A 233 -3.86 -21.03 0.36
C SER A 233 -4.48 -21.68 -0.89
N GLN A 234 -5.14 -20.91 -1.76
CA GLN A 234 -5.86 -21.48 -2.91
C GLN A 234 -4.93 -21.70 -4.13
N PRO A 235 -5.11 -22.79 -4.90
CA PRO A 235 -4.33 -23.02 -6.12
C PRO A 235 -4.49 -21.87 -7.13
N GLY A 236 -3.37 -21.39 -7.69
CA GLY A 236 -3.37 -20.30 -8.68
C GLY A 236 -3.53 -18.89 -8.10
N GLU A 237 -3.74 -18.78 -6.79
CA GLU A 237 -3.97 -17.49 -6.13
C GLU A 237 -2.70 -16.63 -6.13
N ILE A 238 -1.52 -17.23 -5.92
CA ILE A 238 -0.24 -16.51 -6.03
C ILE A 238 -0.04 -15.97 -7.44
N GLU A 239 -0.30 -16.78 -8.47
CA GLU A 239 -0.17 -16.38 -9.87
C GLU A 239 -1.12 -15.24 -10.23
N ALA A 240 -2.37 -15.31 -9.77
CA ALA A 240 -3.36 -14.26 -10.01
C ALA A 240 -2.99 -12.94 -9.31
N LEU A 241 -2.56 -13.00 -8.04
CA LEU A 241 -2.08 -11.83 -7.31
C LEU A 241 -0.85 -11.21 -7.98
N ALA A 242 0.12 -12.04 -8.38
CA ALA A 242 1.32 -11.57 -9.04
C ALA A 242 0.99 -10.89 -10.38
N ALA A 243 0.03 -11.42 -11.14
CA ALA A 243 -0.42 -10.80 -12.39
C ALA A 243 -1.05 -9.43 -12.16
N LEU A 244 -1.89 -9.27 -11.14
CA LEU A 244 -2.44 -7.96 -10.74
C LEU A 244 -1.34 -6.99 -10.32
N VAL A 245 -0.44 -7.41 -9.43
CA VAL A 245 0.66 -6.57 -8.93
C VAL A 245 1.57 -6.10 -10.06
N LYS A 246 1.85 -6.95 -11.05
CA LYS A 246 2.65 -6.59 -12.22
C LYS A 246 2.02 -5.50 -13.09
N LYS A 247 0.69 -5.39 -13.12
CA LYS A 247 0.00 -4.29 -13.81
C LYS A 247 0.16 -2.95 -13.07
N CYS A 248 0.37 -3.00 -11.76
CA CYS A 248 0.66 -1.82 -10.94
C CYS A 248 2.15 -1.44 -11.01
N LEU A 249 3.04 -2.41 -10.86
CA LEU A 249 4.49 -2.23 -10.76
C LEU A 249 5.18 -2.24 -12.12
N CYS A 250 4.75 -1.35 -13.03
CA CYS A 250 5.52 -1.04 -14.24
C CYS A 250 6.45 0.14 -13.97
N LEU A 251 7.72 0.04 -14.36
CA LEU A 251 8.69 1.13 -14.15
C LEU A 251 8.31 2.36 -14.98
N THR A 252 7.79 2.15 -16.18
CA THR A 252 7.30 3.24 -17.05
C THR A 252 5.88 3.64 -16.65
N PRO A 253 5.63 4.88 -16.18
CA PRO A 253 4.33 5.32 -15.66
C PRO A 253 3.16 5.08 -16.62
N LYS A 254 3.35 5.44 -17.90
CA LYS A 254 2.35 5.30 -18.97
C LYS A 254 1.94 3.86 -19.30
N LYS A 255 2.69 2.86 -18.83
CA LYS A 255 2.39 1.43 -19.03
C LYS A 255 1.65 0.81 -17.84
N ARG A 256 1.53 1.53 -16.72
CA ARG A 256 0.76 1.06 -15.56
C ARG A 256 -0.72 1.02 -15.91
N ALA A 257 -1.41 0.01 -15.41
CA ALA A 257 -2.85 -0.04 -15.51
C ALA A 257 -3.50 1.11 -14.72
N THR A 258 -4.60 1.62 -15.22
CA THR A 258 -5.46 2.56 -14.50
C THR A 258 -6.24 1.85 -13.39
N ALA A 259 -6.77 2.61 -12.43
CA ALA A 259 -7.64 2.05 -11.40
C ALA A 259 -8.88 1.34 -12.00
N ASP A 260 -9.43 1.86 -13.10
CA ASP A 260 -10.52 1.23 -13.85
C ASP A 260 -10.14 -0.14 -14.41
N GLU A 261 -8.96 -0.26 -15.05
CA GLU A 261 -8.48 -1.54 -15.58
C GLU A 261 -8.18 -2.55 -14.48
N LEU A 262 -7.62 -2.09 -13.35
CA LEU A 262 -7.35 -2.94 -12.19
C LEU A 262 -8.63 -3.45 -11.54
N LEU A 263 -9.70 -2.67 -11.49
CA LEU A 263 -11.01 -3.11 -10.96
C LEU A 263 -11.62 -4.26 -11.78
N GLN A 264 -11.27 -4.39 -13.06
CA GLN A 264 -11.72 -5.48 -13.92
C GLN A 264 -10.83 -6.73 -13.84
N ASP A 265 -9.81 -6.73 -12.97
CA ASP A 265 -8.88 -7.84 -12.86
C ASP A 265 -9.55 -9.09 -12.26
N PRO A 266 -9.27 -10.30 -12.81
CA PRO A 266 -9.85 -11.55 -12.29
C PRO A 266 -9.46 -11.87 -10.83
N TRP A 267 -8.42 -11.24 -10.27
CA TRP A 267 -8.01 -11.40 -8.88
C TRP A 267 -9.14 -11.19 -7.87
N TRP A 268 -10.02 -10.22 -8.12
CA TRP A 268 -11.11 -9.87 -7.21
C TRP A 268 -12.21 -10.95 -7.14
N GLY A 269 -12.22 -11.88 -8.10
CA GLY A 269 -13.24 -12.90 -8.28
C GLY A 269 -13.98 -12.70 -9.60
N THR A 270 -14.31 -13.80 -10.29
CA THR A 270 -15.10 -13.76 -11.52
C THR A 270 -16.39 -12.99 -11.27
N GLY A 271 -16.54 -11.84 -11.92
CA GLY A 271 -17.75 -11.04 -11.82
C GLY A 271 -18.99 -11.89 -12.11
N LYS A 272 -19.86 -11.98 -11.10
CA LYS A 272 -21.32 -12.12 -11.20
C LYS A 272 -21.95 -11.55 -9.94
#